data_AF-A0AA39XLM9-F1
#
_entry.id   AF-A0AA39XLM9-F1
#
_cell.length_a   1.000
_cell.length_b   1.000
_cell.length_c   1.000
_cell.angle_alpha   90.00
_cell.angle_beta   90.00
_cell.angle_gamma   90.00
#
_symmetry.space_group_name_H-M   'P 1'
#
loop_
_entity.id
_entity.type
_entity.pdbx_description
1 polymer ?
#
loop_
_entity_poly.entity_id
_entity_poly.type
_entity_poly.pdbx_seq_one_letter_code
_entity_poly.pdbx_strand_id
1 'polypeptide(L)'
;MALGALPTVFAVLSGVGFFLLWGNMSLNGGSIAMFKSAWTGVFPDGTTLQNNHSGSPYADFGLNVLIAFFASASRLGDVDAGPFLILLDLTTCLLVINMAVLVESRRRTGFWMKSPAIWQYLWNCGGVAVFLPLWSLGFVKQRALAPSSLLSIPEAQALPLTALISPILEAPLFYATYTAAGSLASQKGVILFFLGPPLFSLFQTIVASTINALSIKPFGSGSSPIKTAYWITAIISSAAHVATVAWAATSTDPALNLGRVYFPHGDAVKADDPNMLTEAAHLFLQWDFVIINATVLILGAHLLGSKSGDKAASSNKGSVATLVGLTAVFGPGAGLAYALNAEEDELEYHSKRL
;
A
#
# COMPACT_ATOMS: atom_id res chain seq x y z
N MET A 1 14.01 14.20 17.70
CA MET A 1 14.98 13.40 16.92
C MET A 1 15.76 14.38 16.04
N ALA A 2 17.10 14.36 16.05
CA ALA A 2 17.88 15.25 15.18
C ALA A 2 17.56 14.92 13.71
N LEU A 3 17.25 15.92 12.90
CA LEU A 3 16.85 15.78 11.48
C LEU A 3 17.81 14.92 10.64
N GLY A 4 19.08 14.80 11.05
CA GLY A 4 20.09 13.96 10.37
C GLY A 4 19.92 12.45 10.55
N ALA A 5 19.22 11.96 11.57
CA ALA A 5 19.09 10.52 11.83
C ALA A 5 17.96 9.85 11.04
N LEU A 6 16.91 10.60 10.68
CA LEU A 6 15.70 10.06 10.07
C LEU A 6 15.92 9.45 8.67
N PRO A 7 16.71 10.06 7.77
CA PRO A 7 17.09 9.42 6.51
C PRO A 7 17.76 8.06 6.69
N THR A 8 18.66 7.95 7.68
CA THR A 8 19.36 6.70 7.98
C THR A 8 18.39 5.64 8.49
N VAL A 9 17.43 6.02 9.34
CA VAL A 9 16.40 5.10 9.86
C VAL A 9 15.61 4.47 8.70
N PHE A 10 15.14 5.27 7.73
CA PHE A 10 14.40 4.74 6.59
C PHE A 10 15.25 3.87 5.66
N ALA A 11 16.52 4.22 5.45
CA ALA A 11 17.45 3.40 4.66
C ALA A 11 17.70 2.04 5.32
N VAL A 12 17.93 2.02 6.65
CA VAL A 12 18.09 0.78 7.42
C VAL A 12 16.80 -0.03 7.39
N LEU A 13 15.64 0.60 7.57
CA LEU A 13 14.35 -0.07 7.56
C LEU A 13 14.05 -0.72 6.20
N SER A 14 14.43 -0.07 5.09
CA SER A 14 14.35 -0.67 3.75
C SER A 14 15.26 -1.90 3.61
N GLY A 15 16.51 -1.81 4.08
CA GLY A 15 17.45 -2.94 4.03
C GLY A 15 16.98 -4.13 4.88
N VAL A 16 16.44 -3.85 6.07
CA VAL A 16 15.80 -4.84 6.95
C VAL A 16 14.57 -5.45 6.25
N GLY A 17 13.71 -4.63 5.66
CA GLY A 17 12.56 -5.09 4.88
C GLY A 17 12.97 -6.02 3.73
N PHE A 18 14.00 -5.65 2.96
CA PHE A 18 14.50 -6.49 1.88
C PHE A 18 14.98 -7.86 2.38
N PHE A 19 15.73 -7.89 3.48
CA PHE A 19 16.18 -9.14 4.08
C PHE A 19 15.03 -9.99 4.61
N LEU A 20 14.07 -9.38 5.33
CA LEU A 20 12.94 -10.09 5.92
C LEU A 20 11.96 -10.63 4.89
N LEU A 21 11.82 -9.95 3.75
CA LEU A 21 10.98 -10.39 2.64
C LEU A 21 11.71 -11.40 1.76
N TRP A 22 12.65 -10.91 0.95
CA TRP A 22 13.30 -11.69 -0.10
C TRP A 22 14.36 -12.63 0.45
N GLY A 23 15.03 -12.26 1.53
CA GLY A 23 15.98 -13.14 2.22
C GLY A 23 15.26 -14.36 2.80
N ASN A 24 14.20 -14.17 3.60
CA ASN A 24 13.42 -15.29 4.12
C ASN A 24 12.77 -16.12 3.02
N MET A 25 12.13 -15.47 2.03
CA MET A 25 11.52 -16.17 0.90
C MET A 25 12.53 -16.98 0.09
N SER A 26 13.80 -16.59 0.08
CA SER A 26 14.86 -17.38 -0.56
C SER A 26 15.38 -18.50 0.33
N LEU A 27 15.57 -18.25 1.64
CA LEU A 27 16.06 -19.23 2.60
C LEU A 27 15.06 -20.38 2.82
N ASN A 28 13.76 -20.10 2.76
CA ASN A 28 12.70 -21.11 2.91
C ASN A 28 12.30 -21.78 1.58
N GLY A 29 12.96 -21.43 0.46
CA GLY A 29 12.71 -21.99 -0.86
C GLY A 29 11.46 -21.44 -1.58
N GLY A 30 10.71 -20.52 -0.98
CA GLY A 30 9.51 -19.92 -1.57
C GLY A 30 9.78 -19.20 -2.89
N SER A 31 10.93 -18.53 -3.02
CA SER A 31 11.32 -17.85 -4.26
C SER A 31 11.59 -18.86 -5.38
N ILE A 32 12.26 -19.97 -5.06
CA ILE A 32 12.50 -21.08 -6.00
C ILE A 32 11.17 -21.68 -6.45
N ALA A 33 10.23 -21.93 -5.53
CA ALA A 33 8.91 -22.45 -5.86
C ALA A 33 8.14 -21.50 -6.80
N MET A 34 8.18 -20.19 -6.52
CA MET A 34 7.55 -19.16 -7.34
C MET A 34 8.14 -19.10 -8.76
N PHE A 35 9.47 -19.05 -8.89
CA PHE A 35 10.13 -19.05 -10.20
C PHE A 35 9.90 -20.36 -10.95
N LYS A 36 9.90 -21.51 -10.25
CA LYS A 36 9.59 -22.81 -10.83
C LYS A 36 8.17 -22.82 -11.39
N SER A 37 7.17 -22.35 -10.65
CA SER A 37 5.79 -22.27 -11.14
C SER A 37 5.63 -21.34 -12.34
N ALA A 38 6.32 -20.20 -12.34
CA ALA A 38 6.32 -19.29 -13.48
C ALA A 38 6.95 -19.89 -14.74
N TRP A 39 7.96 -20.76 -14.55
CA TRP A 39 8.66 -21.44 -15.64
C TRP A 39 7.90 -22.66 -16.18
N THR A 40 7.36 -23.49 -15.29
CA THR A 40 6.69 -24.74 -15.66
C THR A 40 5.23 -24.56 -16.03
N GLY A 41 4.60 -23.45 -15.62
CA GLY A 41 3.15 -23.26 -15.74
C GLY A 41 2.33 -24.12 -14.78
N VAL A 42 2.92 -24.57 -13.67
CA VAL A 42 2.24 -25.45 -12.70
C VAL A 42 2.58 -25.02 -11.28
N PHE A 43 1.56 -24.80 -10.46
CA PHE A 43 1.69 -24.52 -9.03
C PHE A 43 2.14 -25.77 -8.24
N PRO A 44 2.66 -25.64 -7.01
CA PRO A 44 3.03 -26.80 -6.19
C PRO A 44 1.87 -27.76 -5.89
N ASP A 45 0.64 -27.25 -5.84
CA ASP A 45 -0.60 -28.03 -5.68
C ASP A 45 -1.06 -28.74 -6.97
N GLY A 46 -0.33 -28.60 -8.07
CA GLY A 46 -0.66 -29.17 -9.38
C GLY A 46 -1.62 -28.32 -10.21
N THR A 47 -2.11 -27.18 -9.71
CA THR A 47 -2.98 -26.30 -10.49
C THR A 47 -2.22 -25.65 -11.64
N THR A 48 -2.87 -25.50 -12.80
CA THR A 48 -2.24 -24.92 -14.00
C THR A 48 -2.16 -23.40 -13.90
N LEU A 49 -1.01 -22.85 -14.25
CA LEU A 49 -0.74 -21.43 -14.46
C LEU A 49 -0.74 -21.14 -15.96
N GLN A 50 -1.53 -20.15 -16.39
CA GLN A 50 -1.53 -19.71 -17.78
C GLN A 50 -0.21 -19.00 -18.09
N ASN A 51 0.46 -19.43 -19.16
CA ASN A 51 1.81 -18.94 -19.50
C ASN A 51 1.83 -17.92 -20.65
N ASN A 52 0.69 -17.62 -21.27
CA ASN A 52 0.61 -16.70 -22.40
C ASN A 52 -0.48 -15.65 -22.14
N HIS A 53 -0.05 -14.41 -21.88
CA HIS A 53 -0.94 -13.29 -21.57
C HIS A 53 -0.77 -12.15 -22.57
N SER A 54 0.48 -11.79 -22.85
CA SER A 54 0.87 -10.70 -23.74
C SER A 54 1.45 -11.19 -25.07
N GLY A 55 1.81 -12.47 -25.17
CA GLY A 55 2.55 -13.04 -26.30
C GLY A 55 4.06 -12.78 -26.26
N SER A 56 4.56 -12.04 -25.26
CA SER A 56 5.99 -11.83 -25.04
C SER A 56 6.48 -12.74 -23.90
N PRO A 57 7.44 -13.65 -24.15
CA PRO A 57 7.88 -14.61 -23.14
C PRO A 57 8.50 -13.96 -21.90
N TYR A 58 9.18 -12.82 -22.07
CA TYR A 58 9.80 -12.09 -20.95
C TYR A 58 8.76 -11.36 -20.09
N ALA A 59 7.78 -10.73 -20.72
CA ALA A 59 6.70 -10.06 -20.00
C ALA A 59 5.81 -11.07 -19.29
N ASP A 60 5.50 -12.19 -19.97
CA ASP A 60 4.68 -13.26 -19.41
C ASP A 60 5.41 -13.96 -18.27
N PHE A 61 6.73 -14.20 -18.34
CA PHE A 61 7.47 -14.74 -17.20
C PHE A 61 7.39 -13.83 -15.96
N GLY A 62 7.60 -12.52 -16.14
CA GLY A 62 7.46 -11.56 -15.04
C GLY A 62 6.05 -11.55 -14.44
N LEU A 63 5.02 -11.55 -15.28
CA LEU A 63 3.63 -11.65 -14.85
C LEU A 63 3.34 -12.99 -14.15
N ASN A 64 3.87 -14.10 -14.64
CA ASN A 64 3.67 -15.42 -14.07
C ASN A 64 4.26 -15.54 -12.66
N VAL A 65 5.41 -14.91 -12.40
CA VAL A 65 5.99 -14.82 -11.05
C VAL A 65 5.02 -14.07 -10.11
N LEU A 66 4.46 -12.95 -10.55
CA LEU A 66 3.51 -12.16 -9.77
C LEU A 66 2.18 -12.89 -9.58
N ILE A 67 1.68 -13.56 -10.61
CA ILE A 67 0.49 -14.42 -10.56
C ILE A 67 0.72 -15.55 -9.56
N ALA A 68 1.88 -16.19 -9.58
CA ALA A 68 2.20 -17.27 -8.65
C ALA A 68 2.09 -16.79 -7.19
N PHE A 69 2.65 -15.61 -6.88
CA PHE A 69 2.59 -15.01 -5.55
C PHE A 69 1.16 -14.58 -5.15
N PHE A 70 0.52 -13.74 -5.96
CA PHE A 70 -0.76 -13.12 -5.57
C PHE A 70 -1.92 -14.12 -5.66
N ALA A 71 -1.93 -15.03 -6.64
CA ALA A 71 -3.00 -16.01 -6.76
C ALA A 71 -2.92 -17.11 -5.70
N SER A 72 -1.77 -17.34 -5.05
CA SER A 72 -1.68 -18.23 -3.89
C SER A 72 -2.23 -17.56 -2.62
N ALA A 73 -1.97 -16.26 -2.45
CA ALA A 73 -2.42 -15.51 -1.29
C ALA A 73 -3.88 -15.01 -1.38
N SER A 74 -4.44 -14.82 -2.59
CA SER A 74 -5.75 -14.19 -2.76
C SER A 74 -6.94 -15.14 -2.76
N ARG A 75 -6.73 -16.45 -2.64
CA ARG A 75 -7.80 -17.48 -2.66
C ARG A 75 -8.39 -17.71 -1.26
N LEU A 76 -9.72 -17.78 -1.21
CA LEU A 76 -10.51 -18.22 -0.05
C LEU A 76 -11.17 -19.55 -0.42
N GLY A 77 -10.39 -20.64 -0.41
CA GLY A 77 -10.87 -22.00 -0.68
C GLY A 77 -11.08 -22.80 0.61
N ASP A 78 -11.02 -24.14 0.55
CA ASP A 78 -10.97 -25.04 1.74
C ASP A 78 -9.67 -24.91 2.56
N VAL A 79 -8.96 -23.79 2.41
CA VAL A 79 -7.60 -23.54 2.88
C VAL A 79 -7.63 -22.28 3.75
N ASP A 80 -6.74 -22.28 4.74
CA ASP A 80 -6.42 -21.19 5.66
C ASP A 80 -6.70 -19.77 5.10
N ALA A 81 -7.58 -19.03 5.78
CA ALA A 81 -7.99 -17.68 5.39
C ALA A 81 -6.95 -16.60 5.73
N GLY A 82 -5.94 -16.90 6.55
CA GLY A 82 -4.92 -15.96 7.01
C GLY A 82 -4.22 -15.17 5.89
N PRO A 83 -3.65 -15.84 4.86
CA PRO A 83 -3.01 -15.19 3.73
C PRO A 83 -3.92 -14.19 2.99
N PHE A 84 -5.18 -14.56 2.77
CA PHE A 84 -6.17 -13.69 2.13
C PHE A 84 -6.47 -12.45 2.99
N LEU A 85 -6.69 -12.66 4.29
CA LEU A 85 -7.07 -11.61 5.22
C LEU A 85 -5.99 -10.53 5.35
N ILE A 86 -4.72 -10.93 5.45
CA ILE A 86 -3.62 -9.95 5.49
C ILE A 86 -3.40 -9.29 4.13
N LEU A 87 -3.58 -10.01 3.01
CA LEU A 87 -3.49 -9.42 1.68
C LEU A 87 -4.56 -8.33 1.47
N LEU A 88 -5.80 -8.58 1.93
CA LEU A 88 -6.88 -7.60 1.90
C LEU A 88 -6.54 -6.36 2.72
N ASP A 89 -6.05 -6.55 3.95
CA ASP A 89 -5.67 -5.44 4.83
C ASP A 89 -4.52 -4.62 4.24
N LEU A 90 -3.46 -5.28 3.76
CA LEU A 90 -2.32 -4.61 3.13
C LEU A 90 -2.69 -3.85 1.86
N THR A 91 -3.47 -4.47 0.97
CA THR A 91 -3.86 -3.83 -0.30
C THR A 91 -4.76 -2.63 -0.04
N THR A 92 -5.64 -2.69 0.95
CA THR A 92 -6.49 -1.54 1.31
C THR A 92 -5.71 -0.45 2.04
N CYS A 93 -4.69 -0.80 2.85
CA CYS A 93 -3.73 0.16 3.40
C CYS A 93 -2.96 0.90 2.29
N LEU A 94 -2.61 0.20 1.21
CA LEU A 94 -1.94 0.81 0.06
C LEU A 94 -2.80 1.91 -0.59
N LEU A 95 -4.13 1.92 -0.45
CA LEU A 95 -4.96 3.02 -0.96
C LEU A 95 -4.53 4.38 -0.40
N VAL A 96 -4.22 4.44 0.90
CA VAL A 96 -3.77 5.68 1.57
C VAL A 96 -2.35 6.03 1.13
N ILE A 97 -1.47 5.03 1.07
CA ILE A 97 -0.07 5.22 0.63
C ILE A 97 -0.02 5.72 -0.82
N ASN A 98 -0.77 5.08 -1.71
CA ASN A 98 -0.89 5.44 -3.13
C ASN A 98 -1.42 6.87 -3.28
N MET A 99 -2.39 7.27 -2.45
CA MET A 99 -2.90 8.63 -2.43
C MET A 99 -1.84 9.64 -1.98
N ALA A 100 -1.09 9.34 -0.92
CA ALA A 100 0.00 10.19 -0.46
C ALA A 100 1.09 10.37 -1.53
N VAL A 101 1.49 9.27 -2.19
CA VAL A 101 2.46 9.30 -3.28
C VAL A 101 1.93 10.12 -4.47
N LEU A 102 0.64 9.99 -4.81
CA LEU A 102 0.03 10.79 -5.87
C LEU A 102 0.05 12.29 -5.54
N VAL A 103 -0.41 12.67 -4.35
CA VAL A 103 -0.42 14.07 -3.90
C VAL A 103 1.00 14.65 -3.94
N GLU A 104 1.98 13.95 -3.36
CA GLU A 104 3.35 14.44 -3.32
C GLU A 104 4.01 14.46 -4.71
N SER A 105 3.65 13.55 -5.61
CA SER A 105 4.17 13.58 -6.99
C SER A 105 3.82 14.85 -7.76
N ARG A 106 2.74 15.54 -7.36
CA ARG A 106 2.31 16.81 -7.95
C ARG A 106 2.99 18.03 -7.30
N ARG A 107 3.55 17.87 -6.10
CA ARG A 107 4.28 18.93 -5.37
C ARG A 107 5.78 18.89 -5.60
N ARG A 108 6.32 17.70 -5.83
CA ARG A 108 7.74 17.41 -5.72
C ARG A 108 8.45 17.39 -7.06
N THR A 109 9.77 17.56 -7.00
CA THR A 109 10.66 17.58 -8.17
C THR A 109 11.45 16.27 -8.28
N GLY A 110 11.95 15.99 -9.49
CA GLY A 110 12.74 14.78 -9.75
C GLY A 110 11.88 13.61 -10.24
N PHE A 111 12.45 12.84 -11.18
CA PHE A 111 11.76 11.77 -11.87
C PHE A 111 11.12 10.76 -10.91
N TRP A 112 11.88 10.28 -9.93
CA TRP A 112 11.40 9.27 -8.97
C TRP A 112 10.19 9.73 -8.18
N MET A 113 10.15 10.96 -7.66
CA MET A 113 9.00 11.42 -6.87
C MET A 113 7.79 11.77 -7.74
N LYS A 114 7.98 12.07 -9.02
CA LYS A 114 6.91 12.47 -9.95
C LYS A 114 6.10 11.31 -10.55
N SER A 115 6.49 10.07 -10.28
CA SER A 115 5.91 8.90 -10.95
C SER A 115 5.23 7.95 -9.94
N PRO A 116 3.96 8.21 -9.55
CA PRO A 116 3.22 7.35 -8.64
C PRO A 116 3.13 5.91 -9.12
N ALA A 117 2.91 5.70 -10.43
CA ALA A 117 2.84 4.37 -11.01
C ALA A 117 4.14 3.56 -10.82
N ILE A 118 5.31 4.20 -10.88
CA ILE A 118 6.59 3.52 -10.66
C ILE A 118 6.65 3.00 -9.22
N TRP A 119 6.33 3.85 -8.25
CA TRP A 119 6.30 3.45 -6.85
C TRP A 119 5.29 2.34 -6.57
N GLN A 120 4.10 2.43 -7.18
CA GLN A 120 3.08 1.39 -7.12
C GLN A 120 3.56 0.04 -7.66
N TYR A 121 4.24 0.02 -8.80
CA TYR A 121 4.88 -1.21 -9.28
C TYR A 121 6.00 -1.69 -8.37
N LEU A 122 6.83 -0.79 -7.83
CA LEU A 122 7.95 -1.18 -6.99
C LEU A 122 7.49 -1.94 -5.74
N TRP A 123 6.48 -1.47 -5.00
CA TRP A 123 5.99 -2.24 -3.86
C TRP A 123 5.09 -3.42 -4.25
N ASN A 124 4.32 -3.36 -5.33
CA ASN A 124 3.51 -4.51 -5.78
C ASN A 124 4.39 -5.67 -6.31
N CYS A 125 5.56 -5.37 -6.87
CA CYS A 125 6.49 -6.40 -7.37
C CYS A 125 7.56 -6.77 -6.36
N GLY A 126 7.96 -5.83 -5.50
CA GLY A 126 9.15 -5.94 -4.67
C GLY A 126 8.90 -5.90 -3.17
N GLY A 127 7.65 -5.70 -2.74
CA GLY A 127 7.27 -5.60 -1.34
C GLY A 127 7.28 -4.16 -0.81
N VAL A 128 6.20 -3.79 -0.13
CA VAL A 128 6.02 -2.45 0.44
C VAL A 128 6.99 -2.18 1.60
N ALA A 129 7.42 -3.21 2.34
CA ALA A 129 8.46 -3.08 3.36
C ALA A 129 9.81 -2.60 2.82
N VAL A 130 10.13 -2.86 1.54
CA VAL A 130 11.36 -2.35 0.93
C VAL A 130 11.16 -0.91 0.47
N PHE A 131 10.09 -0.67 -0.29
CA PHE A 131 9.96 0.54 -1.09
C PHE A 131 9.26 1.69 -0.37
N LEU A 132 8.37 1.44 0.59
CA LEU A 132 7.76 2.52 1.38
C LEU A 132 8.80 3.28 2.21
N PRO A 133 9.73 2.63 2.95
CA PRO A 133 10.80 3.37 3.62
C PRO A 133 11.69 4.16 2.64
N LEU A 134 11.99 3.61 1.45
CA LEU A 134 12.77 4.34 0.43
C LEU A 134 12.02 5.56 -0.10
N TRP A 135 10.71 5.45 -0.30
CA TRP A 135 9.88 6.59 -0.65
C TRP A 135 9.86 7.62 0.48
N SER A 136 9.68 7.19 1.74
CA SER A 136 9.72 8.08 2.92
C SER A 136 11.07 8.80 3.09
N LEU A 137 12.18 8.10 2.80
CA LEU A 137 13.52 8.69 2.73
C LEU A 137 13.59 9.82 1.70
N GLY A 138 13.10 9.57 0.49
CA GLY A 138 13.03 10.56 -0.58
C GLY A 138 12.15 11.75 -0.20
N PHE A 139 10.96 11.47 0.32
CA PHE A 139 9.99 12.45 0.79
C PHE A 139 10.59 13.38 1.86
N VAL A 140 11.16 12.84 2.94
CA VAL A 140 11.77 13.64 4.01
C VAL A 140 12.94 14.48 3.50
N LYS A 141 13.81 13.90 2.66
CA LYS A 141 14.92 14.66 2.06
C LYS A 141 14.42 15.83 1.23
N GLN A 142 13.41 15.63 0.38
CA GLN A 142 12.88 16.70 -0.46
C GLN A 142 12.14 17.76 0.36
N ARG A 143 11.39 17.36 1.40
CA ARG A 143 10.74 18.30 2.31
C ARG A 143 11.74 19.20 3.04
N ALA A 144 12.91 18.67 3.40
CA ALA A 144 13.98 19.46 4.02
C ALA A 144 14.62 20.48 3.06
N LEU A 145 14.61 20.19 1.75
CA LEU A 145 15.19 21.07 0.73
C LEU A 145 14.23 22.16 0.25
N ALA A 146 12.93 21.85 0.15
CA ALA A 146 11.93 22.79 -0.35
C ALA A 146 10.62 22.64 0.44
N PRO A 147 10.04 23.74 0.95
CA PRO A 147 8.69 23.75 1.52
C PRO A 147 7.69 23.16 0.53
N SER A 148 6.71 22.41 1.03
CA SER A 148 5.63 21.89 0.18
C SER A 148 4.80 23.05 -0.39
N SER A 149 4.50 23.03 -1.68
CA SER A 149 3.57 23.98 -2.31
C SER A 149 2.15 23.44 -2.29
N LEU A 150 1.18 24.36 -2.32
CA LEU A 150 -0.21 23.98 -2.58
C LEU A 150 -0.35 23.41 -4.01
N LEU A 151 -1.30 22.49 -4.16
CA LEU A 151 -1.70 22.02 -5.49
C LEU A 151 -2.57 23.05 -6.19
N SER A 152 -2.58 23.01 -7.52
CA SER A 152 -3.58 23.73 -8.29
C SER A 152 -4.98 23.23 -7.92
N ILE A 153 -5.97 24.11 -8.01
CA ILE A 153 -7.35 23.78 -7.64
C ILE A 153 -7.86 22.57 -8.44
N PRO A 154 -7.68 22.46 -9.78
CA PRO A 154 -8.15 21.29 -10.52
C PRO A 154 -7.50 19.97 -10.08
N GLU A 155 -6.20 19.98 -9.79
CA GLU A 155 -5.51 18.79 -9.27
C GLU A 155 -6.05 18.37 -7.90
N ALA A 156 -6.22 19.33 -6.98
CA ALA A 156 -6.77 19.04 -5.67
C ALA A 156 -8.20 18.48 -5.77
N GLN A 157 -9.05 19.10 -6.57
CA GLN A 157 -10.47 18.74 -6.72
C GLN A 157 -10.68 17.36 -7.37
N ALA A 158 -9.71 16.87 -8.16
CA ALA A 158 -9.77 15.53 -8.73
C ALA A 158 -9.50 14.40 -7.72
N LEU A 159 -8.74 14.68 -6.65
CA LEU A 159 -8.28 13.64 -5.71
C LEU A 159 -9.40 12.87 -5.01
N PRO A 160 -10.51 13.47 -4.54
CA PRO A 160 -11.62 12.70 -3.97
C PRO A 160 -12.22 11.69 -4.94
N LEU A 161 -12.31 12.01 -6.24
CA LEU A 161 -12.79 11.08 -7.25
C LEU A 161 -11.76 9.97 -7.49
N THR A 162 -10.48 10.32 -7.51
CA THR A 162 -9.38 9.36 -7.59
C THR A 162 -9.32 8.43 -6.36
N ALA A 163 -9.70 8.92 -5.18
CA ALA A 163 -9.83 8.12 -3.97
C ALA A 163 -11.00 7.13 -4.02
N LEU A 164 -12.08 7.46 -4.74
CA LEU A 164 -13.23 6.57 -4.93
C LEU A 164 -12.96 5.49 -5.97
N ILE A 165 -12.18 5.80 -7.02
CA ILE A 165 -11.84 4.80 -8.05
C ILE A 165 -10.75 3.83 -7.59
N SER A 166 -9.87 4.23 -6.65
CA SER A 166 -8.76 3.38 -6.21
C SER A 166 -9.18 1.99 -5.71
N PRO A 167 -10.17 1.80 -4.82
CA PRO A 167 -10.60 0.46 -4.44
C PRO A 167 -11.13 -0.37 -5.61
N ILE A 168 -11.72 0.27 -6.63
CA ILE A 168 -12.21 -0.41 -7.84
C ILE A 168 -11.04 -0.94 -8.69
N LEU A 169 -9.92 -0.23 -8.71
CA LEU A 169 -8.70 -0.67 -9.40
C LEU A 169 -7.99 -1.82 -8.66
N GLU A 170 -8.12 -1.89 -7.34
CA GLU A 170 -7.56 -2.99 -6.53
C GLU A 170 -8.48 -4.23 -6.46
N ALA A 171 -9.80 -4.05 -6.60
CA ALA A 171 -10.80 -5.11 -6.50
C ALA A 171 -10.55 -6.36 -7.37
N PRO A 172 -9.99 -6.27 -8.60
CA PRO A 172 -9.70 -7.44 -9.42
C PRO A 172 -8.83 -8.49 -8.73
N LEU A 173 -7.93 -8.08 -7.82
CA LEU A 173 -7.07 -8.99 -7.07
C LEU A 173 -7.87 -10.03 -6.26
N PHE A 174 -9.06 -9.63 -5.79
CA PHE A 174 -9.95 -10.43 -4.93
C PHE A 174 -11.16 -10.99 -5.69
N TYR A 175 -11.27 -10.71 -6.99
CA TYR A 175 -12.44 -11.07 -7.82
C TYR A 175 -12.80 -12.55 -7.70
N ALA A 176 -11.79 -13.43 -7.78
CA ALA A 176 -12.02 -14.87 -7.71
C ALA A 176 -12.63 -15.30 -6.38
N THR A 177 -12.16 -14.73 -5.28
CA THR A 177 -12.70 -14.99 -3.94
C THR A 177 -14.12 -14.48 -3.80
N TYR A 178 -14.42 -13.27 -4.27
CA TYR A 178 -15.78 -12.71 -4.18
C TYR A 178 -16.82 -13.46 -5.03
N THR A 179 -16.37 -14.14 -6.08
CA THR A 179 -17.26 -14.86 -7.01
C THR A 179 -17.19 -16.37 -6.86
N ALA A 180 -16.42 -16.88 -5.89
CA ALA A 180 -16.07 -18.30 -5.76
C ALA A 180 -15.58 -18.90 -7.09
N ALA A 181 -14.88 -18.10 -7.90
CA ALA A 181 -14.39 -18.53 -9.20
C ALA A 181 -13.05 -19.27 -9.07
N GLY A 182 -12.79 -20.18 -10.01
CA GLY A 182 -11.59 -21.03 -9.99
C GLY A 182 -10.28 -20.29 -10.24
N SER A 183 -9.17 -21.04 -10.21
CA SER A 183 -7.79 -20.54 -10.33
C SER A 183 -7.56 -19.59 -11.50
N LEU A 184 -8.18 -19.84 -12.65
CA LEU A 184 -8.09 -18.98 -13.84
C LEU A 184 -8.60 -17.57 -13.59
N ALA A 185 -9.71 -17.42 -12.85
CA ALA A 185 -10.24 -16.12 -12.51
C ALA A 185 -9.28 -15.35 -11.59
N SER A 186 -8.60 -16.04 -10.66
CA SER A 186 -7.59 -15.41 -9.80
C SER A 186 -6.42 -14.86 -10.63
N GLN A 187 -5.93 -15.64 -11.61
CA GLN A 187 -4.83 -15.21 -12.47
C GLN A 187 -5.20 -13.98 -13.30
N LYS A 188 -6.40 -13.96 -13.90
CA LYS A 188 -6.93 -12.77 -14.61
C LYS A 188 -7.10 -11.57 -13.68
N GLY A 189 -7.55 -11.81 -12.45
CA GLY A 189 -7.66 -10.79 -11.41
C GLY A 189 -6.33 -10.11 -11.12
N VAL A 190 -5.25 -10.89 -10.97
CA VAL A 190 -3.89 -10.37 -10.77
C VAL A 190 -3.42 -9.53 -11.96
N ILE A 191 -3.66 -9.98 -13.20
CA ILE A 191 -3.29 -9.22 -14.40
C ILE A 191 -3.99 -7.86 -14.42
N LEU A 192 -5.30 -7.83 -14.14
CA LEU A 192 -6.09 -6.60 -14.08
C LEU A 192 -5.64 -5.68 -12.94
N PHE A 193 -5.29 -6.23 -11.78
CA PHE A 193 -4.70 -5.49 -10.66
C PHE A 193 -3.41 -4.77 -11.07
N PHE A 194 -2.54 -5.40 -11.87
CA PHE A 194 -1.32 -4.75 -12.37
C PHE A 194 -1.57 -3.68 -13.44
N LEU A 195 -2.79 -3.54 -13.97
CA LEU A 195 -3.18 -2.36 -14.76
C LEU A 195 -3.57 -1.16 -13.88
N GLY A 196 -3.83 -1.39 -12.59
CA GLY A 196 -4.22 -0.36 -11.62
C GLY A 196 -3.24 0.83 -11.55
N PRO A 197 -1.92 0.61 -11.41
CA PRO A 197 -0.95 1.70 -11.25
C PRO A 197 -0.96 2.79 -12.33
N PRO A 198 -0.87 2.47 -13.63
CA PRO A 198 -0.98 3.48 -14.67
C PRO A 198 -2.38 4.08 -14.76
N LEU A 199 -3.44 3.28 -14.58
CA LEU A 199 -4.83 3.76 -14.65
C LEU A 199 -5.15 4.75 -13.53
N PHE A 200 -4.63 4.54 -12.33
CA PHE A 200 -4.80 5.44 -11.18
C PHE A 200 -4.22 6.84 -11.47
N SER A 201 -3.00 6.90 -11.99
CA SER A 201 -2.34 8.16 -12.34
C SER A 201 -2.99 8.84 -13.56
N LEU A 202 -3.40 8.04 -14.55
CA LEU A 202 -4.09 8.52 -15.74
C LEU A 202 -5.46 9.11 -15.40
N PHE A 203 -6.24 8.42 -14.56
CA PHE A 203 -7.55 8.88 -14.11
C PHE A 203 -7.46 10.24 -13.42
N GLN A 204 -6.55 10.41 -12.45
CA GLN A 204 -6.31 11.71 -11.81
C GLN A 204 -6.03 12.81 -12.84
N THR A 205 -5.17 12.53 -13.81
CA THR A 205 -4.76 13.51 -14.83
C THR A 205 -5.93 13.91 -15.73
N ILE A 206 -6.74 12.93 -16.16
CA ILE A 206 -7.93 13.16 -16.99
C ILE A 206 -8.96 13.99 -16.23
N VAL A 207 -9.24 13.63 -14.97
CA VAL A 207 -10.24 14.34 -14.15
C VAL A 207 -9.79 15.77 -13.87
N ALA A 208 -8.53 15.99 -13.46
CA ALA A 208 -7.99 17.33 -13.22
C ALA A 208 -8.02 18.20 -14.48
N SER A 209 -7.64 17.63 -15.64
CA SER A 209 -7.71 18.32 -16.93
C SER A 209 -9.15 18.68 -17.32
N THR A 210 -10.10 17.79 -17.03
CA THR A 210 -11.52 18.01 -17.31
C THR A 210 -12.11 19.11 -16.43
N ILE A 211 -11.80 19.11 -15.13
CA ILE A 211 -12.19 20.17 -14.18
C ILE A 211 -11.66 21.53 -14.66
N ASN A 212 -10.40 21.58 -15.10
CA ASN A 212 -9.79 22.79 -15.64
C ASN A 212 -10.47 23.25 -16.93
N ALA A 213 -10.65 22.35 -17.91
CA ALA A 213 -11.24 22.68 -19.21
C ALA A 213 -12.70 23.16 -19.11
N LEU A 214 -13.47 22.58 -18.18
CA LEU A 214 -14.87 22.93 -17.95
C LEU A 214 -15.05 24.06 -16.92
N SER A 215 -13.95 24.58 -16.34
CA SER A 215 -13.99 25.60 -15.28
C SER A 215 -14.96 25.23 -14.14
N ILE A 216 -14.95 23.94 -13.74
CA ILE A 216 -15.85 23.44 -12.71
C ILE A 216 -15.57 24.19 -11.41
N LYS A 217 -16.63 24.70 -10.79
CA LYS A 217 -16.52 25.44 -9.54
C LYS A 217 -15.94 24.52 -8.45
N PRO A 218 -14.99 25.01 -7.64
CA PRO A 218 -14.43 24.21 -6.56
C PRO A 218 -15.52 23.76 -5.59
N PHE A 219 -15.36 22.57 -4.98
CA PHE A 219 -16.09 22.18 -3.78
C PHE A 219 -16.06 23.34 -2.76
N GLY A 220 -17.18 23.52 -2.04
CA GLY A 220 -17.41 24.68 -1.19
C GLY A 220 -16.24 25.01 -0.26
N SER A 221 -16.13 26.27 0.15
CA SER A 221 -14.98 26.86 0.87
C SER A 221 -14.60 26.22 2.22
N GLY A 222 -15.36 25.22 2.68
CA GLY A 222 -15.16 24.56 3.97
C GLY A 222 -14.40 23.23 3.94
N SER A 223 -14.21 22.58 2.78
CA SER A 223 -13.54 21.27 2.70
C SER A 223 -12.28 21.30 1.84
N SER A 224 -11.20 20.74 2.37
CA SER A 224 -9.95 20.53 1.60
C SER A 224 -10.08 19.23 0.81
N PRO A 225 -10.07 19.27 -0.54
CA PRO A 225 -10.21 18.07 -1.36
C PRO A 225 -9.14 17.01 -1.09
N ILE A 226 -7.91 17.45 -0.76
CA ILE A 226 -6.80 16.55 -0.42
C ILE A 226 -7.12 15.79 0.87
N LYS A 227 -7.56 16.51 1.91
CA LYS A 227 -7.98 15.88 3.17
C LYS A 227 -9.16 14.94 2.97
N THR A 228 -10.12 15.32 2.13
CA THR A 228 -11.26 14.45 1.77
C THR A 228 -10.78 13.16 1.11
N ALA A 229 -9.81 13.22 0.18
CA ALA A 229 -9.25 12.03 -0.46
C ALA A 229 -8.53 11.10 0.54
N TYR A 230 -7.77 11.67 1.48
CA TYR A 230 -7.17 10.91 2.57
C TYR A 230 -8.23 10.27 3.48
N TRP A 231 -9.31 10.97 3.82
CA TRP A 231 -10.39 10.38 4.62
C TRP A 231 -11.13 9.26 3.90
N ILE A 232 -11.42 9.40 2.60
CA ILE A 232 -12.08 8.34 1.82
C ILE A 232 -11.23 7.06 1.85
N THR A 233 -9.95 7.17 1.50
CA THR A 233 -9.03 6.01 1.50
C THR A 233 -8.81 5.45 2.90
N ALA A 234 -8.72 6.31 3.93
CA ALA A 234 -8.57 5.89 5.32
C ALA A 234 -9.80 5.13 5.84
N ILE A 235 -11.01 5.58 5.52
CA ILE A 235 -12.26 4.90 5.94
C ILE A 235 -12.31 3.50 5.33
N ILE A 236 -11.99 3.37 4.04
CA ILE A 236 -11.98 2.07 3.34
C ILE A 236 -10.92 1.14 3.96
N SER A 237 -9.69 1.64 4.13
CA SER A 237 -8.61 0.89 4.78
C SER A 237 -8.98 0.47 6.21
N SER A 238 -9.56 1.37 7.00
CA SER A 238 -9.97 1.10 8.38
C SER A 238 -11.06 0.03 8.44
N ALA A 239 -12.04 0.11 7.53
CA ALA A 239 -13.12 -0.87 7.46
C ALA A 239 -12.58 -2.27 7.14
N ALA A 240 -11.66 -2.37 6.18
CA ALA A 240 -11.00 -3.64 5.86
C ALA A 240 -10.15 -4.17 7.03
N HIS A 241 -9.36 -3.32 7.68
CA HIS A 241 -8.56 -3.71 8.85
C HIS A 241 -9.42 -4.23 9.99
N VAL A 242 -10.46 -3.48 10.38
CA VAL A 242 -11.39 -3.87 11.45
C VAL A 242 -12.14 -5.15 11.08
N ALA A 243 -12.56 -5.30 9.82
CA ALA A 243 -13.21 -6.53 9.34
C ALA A 243 -12.27 -7.73 9.43
N THR A 244 -11.00 -7.59 9.01
CA THR A 244 -9.99 -8.64 9.12
C THR A 244 -9.73 -9.02 10.58
N VAL A 245 -9.53 -8.03 11.46
CA VAL A 245 -9.32 -8.26 12.90
C VAL A 245 -10.52 -8.94 13.51
N ALA A 246 -11.74 -8.46 13.22
CA ALA A 246 -12.97 -9.05 13.73
C ALA A 246 -13.12 -10.50 13.27
N TRP A 247 -12.94 -10.77 11.97
CA TRP A 247 -13.03 -12.12 11.42
C TRP A 247 -12.05 -13.06 12.12
N ALA A 248 -10.77 -12.69 12.20
CA ALA A 248 -9.75 -13.52 12.84
C ALA A 248 -10.00 -13.70 14.35
N ALA A 249 -10.51 -12.69 15.04
CA ALA A 249 -10.76 -12.74 16.48
C ALA A 249 -12.03 -13.52 16.86
N THR A 250 -13.04 -13.55 15.98
CA THR A 250 -14.31 -14.25 16.21
C THR A 250 -14.41 -15.58 15.47
N SER A 251 -13.34 -16.02 14.80
CA SER A 251 -13.30 -17.29 14.08
C SER A 251 -13.49 -18.48 15.03
N THR A 252 -14.30 -19.45 14.62
CA THR A 252 -14.41 -20.74 15.31
C THR A 252 -13.36 -21.74 14.85
N ASP A 253 -12.67 -21.46 13.74
CA ASP A 253 -11.55 -22.28 13.27
C ASP A 253 -10.31 -22.02 14.14
N PRO A 254 -9.80 -23.01 14.90
CA PRO A 254 -8.63 -22.83 15.76
C PRO A 254 -7.35 -22.49 14.99
N ALA A 255 -7.27 -22.80 13.68
CA ALA A 255 -6.14 -22.43 12.84
C ALA A 255 -6.12 -20.94 12.52
N LEU A 256 -7.28 -20.27 12.55
CA LEU A 256 -7.41 -18.85 12.23
C LEU A 256 -7.51 -18.00 13.50
N ASN A 257 -6.48 -17.20 13.75
CA ASN A 257 -6.45 -16.22 14.84
C ASN A 257 -5.58 -15.01 14.45
N LEU A 258 -5.59 -13.96 15.26
CA LEU A 258 -4.78 -12.74 15.00
C LEU A 258 -3.28 -13.03 14.90
N GLY A 259 -2.79 -14.00 15.67
CA GLY A 259 -1.44 -14.53 15.57
C GLY A 259 -1.15 -14.99 14.15
N ARG A 260 -1.97 -15.93 13.66
CA ARG A 260 -1.85 -16.49 12.32
C ARG A 260 -1.90 -15.44 11.22
N VAL A 261 -2.75 -14.42 11.33
CA VAL A 261 -2.84 -13.36 10.30
C VAL A 261 -1.62 -12.46 10.32
N TYR A 262 -1.25 -11.88 11.46
CA TYR A 262 -0.33 -10.73 11.50
C TYR A 262 1.09 -11.04 11.98
N PHE A 263 1.32 -12.15 12.69
CA PHE A 263 2.64 -12.46 13.23
C PHE A 263 3.43 -13.37 12.29
N PRO A 264 4.70 -13.05 11.98
CA PRO A 264 5.54 -13.90 11.12
C PRO A 264 5.74 -15.32 11.67
N HIS A 265 5.34 -16.35 10.92
CA HIS A 265 5.54 -17.78 11.24
C HIS A 265 6.45 -18.47 10.22
N GLY A 266 7.76 -18.41 10.43
CA GLY A 266 8.73 -18.96 9.48
C GLY A 266 8.68 -20.49 9.33
N ASP A 267 8.25 -21.19 10.38
CA ASP A 267 8.11 -22.64 10.46
C ASP A 267 6.88 -23.19 9.71
N ALA A 268 5.94 -22.32 9.33
CA ALA A 268 4.80 -22.69 8.50
C ALA A 268 5.23 -23.03 7.06
N VAL A 269 6.34 -22.45 6.58
CA VAL A 269 6.85 -22.71 5.22
C VAL A 269 7.65 -24.02 5.20
N LYS A 270 7.04 -25.07 4.66
CA LYS A 270 7.64 -26.39 4.54
C LYS A 270 8.00 -26.69 3.09
N ALA A 271 9.25 -27.12 2.87
CA ALA A 271 9.70 -27.56 1.56
C ALA A 271 8.85 -28.75 1.07
N ASP A 272 8.57 -28.77 -0.23
CA ASP A 272 7.78 -29.80 -0.92
C ASP A 272 6.31 -29.95 -0.46
N ASP A 273 5.82 -29.03 0.38
CA ASP A 273 4.40 -28.97 0.76
C ASP A 273 3.56 -28.35 -0.39
N PRO A 274 2.38 -28.91 -0.73
CA PRO A 274 1.48 -28.30 -1.71
C PRO A 274 1.12 -26.83 -1.43
N ASN A 275 1.11 -26.43 -0.15
CA ASN A 275 0.82 -25.07 0.30
C ASN A 275 2.07 -24.19 0.48
N MET A 276 3.27 -24.70 0.15
CA MET A 276 4.53 -23.99 0.36
C MET A 276 4.52 -22.56 -0.19
N LEU A 277 3.96 -22.35 -1.39
CA LEU A 277 3.90 -21.03 -2.00
C LEU A 277 2.92 -20.09 -1.29
N THR A 278 1.78 -20.62 -0.83
CA THR A 278 0.80 -19.87 -0.03
C THR A 278 1.42 -19.44 1.30
N GLU A 279 2.08 -20.33 2.02
CA GLU A 279 2.75 -20.02 3.29
C GLU A 279 3.93 -19.06 3.10
N ALA A 280 4.71 -19.22 2.04
CA ALA A 280 5.81 -18.31 1.72
C ALA A 280 5.29 -16.90 1.40
N ALA A 281 4.21 -16.79 0.61
CA ALA A 281 3.56 -15.52 0.32
C ALA A 281 2.95 -14.90 1.59
N HIS A 282 2.35 -15.71 2.46
CA HIS A 282 1.80 -15.24 3.72
C HIS A 282 2.88 -14.66 4.65
N LEU A 283 3.99 -15.39 4.82
CA LEU A 283 5.12 -14.91 5.62
C LEU A 283 5.71 -13.60 5.05
N PHE A 284 5.78 -13.49 3.72
CA PHE A 284 6.19 -12.25 3.04
C PHE A 284 5.25 -11.10 3.42
N LEU A 285 3.93 -11.31 3.31
CA LEU A 285 2.93 -10.30 3.65
C LEU A 285 2.97 -9.91 5.15
N GLN A 286 3.22 -10.85 6.05
CA GLN A 286 3.36 -10.59 7.50
C GLN A 286 4.51 -9.64 7.79
N TRP A 287 5.68 -9.88 7.17
CA TRP A 287 6.81 -8.95 7.27
C TRP A 287 6.53 -7.60 6.62
N ASP A 288 5.80 -7.59 5.49
CA ASP A 288 5.31 -6.36 4.86
C ASP A 288 4.52 -5.51 5.86
N PHE A 289 3.56 -6.12 6.54
CA PHE A 289 2.71 -5.44 7.52
C PHE A 289 3.51 -4.86 8.69
N VAL A 290 4.45 -5.62 9.27
CA VAL A 290 5.31 -5.16 10.37
C VAL A 290 6.10 -3.91 9.96
N ILE A 291 6.71 -3.92 8.78
CA ILE A 291 7.56 -2.81 8.33
C ILE A 291 6.72 -1.61 7.88
N ILE A 292 5.54 -1.80 7.28
CA ILE A 292 4.60 -0.70 7.02
C ILE A 292 4.25 0.02 8.32
N ASN A 293 3.86 -0.71 9.35
CA ASN A 293 3.49 -0.12 10.64
C ASN A 293 4.64 0.70 11.22
N ALA A 294 5.86 0.14 11.24
CA ALA A 294 7.03 0.87 11.69
C ALA A 294 7.26 2.15 10.86
N THR A 295 7.17 2.06 9.53
CA THR A 295 7.39 3.18 8.61
C THR A 295 6.35 4.28 8.81
N VAL A 296 5.07 3.91 8.93
CA VAL A 296 3.95 4.84 9.17
C VAL A 296 4.11 5.54 10.51
N LEU A 297 4.44 4.83 11.58
CA LEU A 297 4.62 5.42 12.90
C LEU A 297 5.81 6.39 12.92
N ILE A 298 6.93 6.02 12.30
CA ILE A 298 8.13 6.86 12.22
C ILE A 298 7.86 8.11 11.37
N LEU A 299 7.29 7.94 10.17
CA LEU A 299 6.95 9.05 9.27
C LEU A 299 5.90 9.95 9.90
N GLY A 300 4.82 9.38 10.44
CA GLY A 300 3.75 10.14 11.07
C GLY A 300 4.22 10.92 12.29
N ALA A 301 5.06 10.33 13.15
CA ALA A 301 5.67 11.06 14.27
C ALA A 301 6.57 12.20 13.80
N HIS A 302 7.26 12.03 12.67
CA HIS A 302 8.03 13.12 12.06
C HIS A 302 7.13 14.26 11.55
N LEU A 303 6.04 13.92 10.84
CA LEU A 303 5.07 14.89 10.32
C LEU A 303 4.44 15.71 11.46
N LEU A 304 4.01 15.04 12.53
CA LEU A 304 3.40 15.68 13.70
C LEU A 304 4.41 16.47 14.56
N GLY A 305 5.67 16.01 14.60
CA GLY A 305 6.73 16.59 15.42
C GLY A 305 7.48 17.77 14.78
N SER A 306 7.33 17.99 13.47
CA SER A 306 7.99 19.09 12.77
C SER A 306 7.52 20.44 13.34
N LYS A 307 8.44 21.19 13.94
CA LYS A 307 8.17 22.52 14.49
C LYS A 307 8.25 23.55 13.36
N SER A 308 7.11 23.93 12.76
CA SER A 308 6.97 25.29 12.25
C SER A 308 7.37 26.27 13.37
N GLY A 309 8.32 27.17 13.08
CA GLY A 309 8.95 28.08 14.04
C GLY A 309 7.98 29.05 14.72
N ASP A 310 6.71 29.09 14.30
CA ASP A 310 5.67 29.92 14.85
C ASP A 310 4.91 29.24 15.99
N LYS A 311 5.17 29.70 17.22
CA LYS A 311 4.42 29.28 18.43
C LYS A 311 2.90 29.54 18.33
N ALA A 312 2.47 30.47 17.45
CA ALA A 312 1.08 30.81 17.21
C ALA A 312 0.30 29.79 16.35
N ALA A 313 0.99 28.90 15.62
CA ALA A 313 0.38 27.82 14.84
C ALA A 313 0.14 26.54 15.68
N SER A 314 0.43 26.56 16.99
CA SER A 314 0.58 25.35 17.80
C SER A 314 -0.69 24.76 18.40
N SER A 315 -1.88 25.35 18.18
CA SER A 315 -3.06 24.94 18.97
C SER A 315 -3.73 23.62 18.55
N ASN A 316 -3.31 23.00 17.43
CA ASN A 316 -3.93 21.73 17.00
C ASN A 316 -2.95 20.78 16.27
N LYS A 317 -1.69 20.73 16.71
CA LYS A 317 -0.76 19.70 16.18
C LYS A 317 -1.24 18.34 16.65
N GLY A 318 -1.49 17.45 15.70
CA GLY A 318 -1.94 16.09 16.02
C GLY A 318 -1.01 15.39 17.02
N SER A 319 -1.56 14.45 17.78
CA SER A 319 -0.86 13.73 18.84
C SER A 319 -0.24 12.44 18.32
N VAL A 320 1.02 12.18 18.67
CA VAL A 320 1.68 10.88 18.40
C VAL A 320 0.95 9.75 19.12
N ALA A 321 0.34 10.00 20.28
CA ALA A 321 -0.48 8.99 20.95
C ALA A 321 -1.74 8.66 20.15
N THR A 322 -2.37 9.67 19.52
CA THR A 322 -3.51 9.46 18.61
C THR A 322 -3.08 8.71 17.35
N LEU A 323 -1.92 9.04 16.77
CA LEU A 323 -1.34 8.29 15.65
C LEU A 323 -1.19 6.80 15.99
N VAL A 324 -0.55 6.49 17.13
CA VAL A 324 -0.36 5.10 17.58
C VAL A 324 -1.70 4.41 17.82
N GLY A 325 -2.64 5.08 18.48
CA GLY A 325 -3.98 4.52 18.74
C GLY A 325 -4.76 4.23 17.46
N LEU A 326 -4.74 5.16 16.49
CA LEU A 326 -5.39 4.96 15.19
C LEU A 326 -4.73 3.84 14.39
N THR A 327 -3.39 3.79 14.36
CA THR A 327 -2.66 2.68 13.70
C THR A 327 -2.99 1.33 14.31
N ALA A 328 -3.10 1.25 15.64
CA ALA A 328 -3.37 -0.02 16.32
C ALA A 328 -4.82 -0.50 16.18
N VAL A 329 -5.80 0.41 16.14
CA VAL A 329 -7.24 0.06 16.13
C VAL A 329 -7.81 0.00 14.71
N PHE A 330 -7.38 0.92 13.85
CA PHE A 330 -7.91 1.10 12.50
C PHE A 330 -6.88 0.82 11.40
N GLY A 331 -5.71 0.30 11.78
CA GLY A 331 -4.65 -0.09 10.86
C GLY A 331 -3.74 1.08 10.42
N PRO A 332 -2.59 0.75 9.80
CA PRO A 332 -1.59 1.74 9.40
C PRO A 332 -2.09 2.78 8.39
N GLY A 333 -3.06 2.45 7.55
CA GLY A 333 -3.68 3.41 6.62
C GLY A 333 -4.33 4.58 7.35
N ALA A 334 -5.08 4.32 8.43
CA ALA A 334 -5.72 5.35 9.25
C ALA A 334 -4.69 6.27 9.92
N GLY A 335 -3.65 5.67 10.50
CA GLY A 335 -2.56 6.43 11.13
C GLY A 335 -1.82 7.34 10.15
N LEU A 336 -1.50 6.83 8.95
CA LEU A 336 -0.84 7.62 7.92
C LEU A 336 -1.73 8.77 7.45
N ALA A 337 -3.01 8.52 7.16
CA ALA A 337 -3.95 9.57 6.75
C ALA A 337 -4.12 10.65 7.83
N TYR A 338 -4.13 10.28 9.11
CA TYR A 338 -4.15 11.24 10.22
C TYR A 338 -2.94 12.17 10.20
N ALA A 339 -1.74 11.61 10.05
CA ALA A 339 -0.52 12.41 10.00
C ALA A 339 -0.45 13.31 8.75
N LEU A 340 -0.89 12.81 7.60
CA LEU A 340 -0.96 13.59 6.36
C LEU A 340 -1.99 14.72 6.45
N ASN A 341 -3.16 14.47 7.06
CA ASN A 341 -4.16 15.53 7.28
C ASN A 341 -3.61 16.66 8.16
N ALA A 342 -2.85 16.33 9.21
CA ALA A 342 -2.20 17.33 10.05
C ALA A 342 -1.15 18.15 9.27
N GLU A 343 -0.45 17.53 8.31
CA GLU A 343 0.44 18.26 7.38
C GLU A 343 -0.36 19.22 6.48
N GLU A 344 -1.48 18.78 5.91
CA GLU A 344 -2.32 19.65 5.07
C GLU A 344 -2.84 20.87 5.84
N ASP A 345 -3.22 20.70 7.11
CA ASP A 345 -3.64 21.82 7.96
C ASP A 345 -2.50 22.83 8.20
N GLU A 346 -1.26 22.36 8.35
CA GLU A 346 -0.07 23.22 8.46
C GLU A 346 0.16 24.02 7.16
N LEU A 347 0.02 23.38 5.99
CA LEU A 347 0.20 24.02 4.68
C LEU A 347 -0.88 25.08 4.40
N GLU A 348 -2.15 24.76 4.67
CA GLU A 348 -3.27 25.68 4.50
C GLU A 348 -3.18 26.90 5.43
N TYR A 349 -2.66 26.71 6.65
CA TYR A 349 -2.44 27.81 7.59
C TYR A 349 -1.37 28.78 7.07
N HIS A 350 -0.25 28.26 6.58
CA HIS A 350 0.84 29.08 6.05
C HIS A 350 0.44 29.83 4.78
N SER A 351 -0.38 29.24 3.90
CA SER A 351 -0.84 29.92 2.69
C SER A 351 -1.79 31.09 2.95
N LYS A 352 -2.56 31.06 4.03
CA LYS A 352 -3.50 32.16 4.39
C LYS A 352 -2.81 33.39 4.99
N ARG A 353 -1.52 33.28 5.35
CA ARG A 353 -0.74 34.36 5.99
C ARG A 353 0.15 35.14 5.01
N LEU A 354 0.33 34.65 3.79
CA LEU A 354 1.08 35.31 2.71
C LEU A 354 0.15 36.17 1.86
#